data_AF-A0A846SVY7-F1
#
_entry.id   AF-A0A846SVY7-F1
#
_cell.length_a   1.000
_cell.length_b   1.000
_cell.length_c   1.000
_cell.angle_alpha   90.00
_cell.angle_beta   90.00
_cell.angle_gamma   90.00
#
_symmetry.space_group_name_H-M   'P 1'
#
loop_
_entity.id
_entity.type
_entity.pdbx_description
1 polymer ?
#
loop_
_entity_poly.entity_id
_entity_poly.type
_entity_poly.pdbx_seq_one_letter_code
_entity_poly.pdbx_strand_id
1 'polypeptide(L)'
;MKSNEVECPYCGEVVAINHDDGAGYDETEIHRQECKHCLKIFTFTTAIFFHYYPERADCLNGADHHYEKTKTHPEQLARMRCMACGDEKPLWEQQPA
;
A
#
# COMPACT_ATOMS: atom_id res chain seq x y z
N MET A 1 -3.08 17.62 4.62
CA MET A 1 -4.18 16.74 5.03
C MET A 1 -3.80 15.33 4.63
N LYS A 2 -3.56 14.46 5.61
CA LYS A 2 -3.33 13.03 5.37
C LYS A 2 -4.62 12.38 4.90
N SER A 3 -4.52 11.24 4.22
CA SER A 3 -5.68 10.53 3.65
C SER A 3 -6.72 10.08 4.69
N ASN A 4 -6.36 10.05 5.98
CA ASN A 4 -7.24 9.65 7.08
C ASN A 4 -7.60 10.79 8.04
N GLU A 5 -7.29 12.05 7.72
CA GLU A 5 -7.66 13.21 8.54
C GLU A 5 -9.00 13.79 8.10
N VAL A 6 -9.92 13.99 9.04
CA VAL A 6 -11.24 14.60 8.82
C VAL A 6 -11.49 15.71 9.83
N GLU A 7 -12.33 16.67 9.47
CA GLU A 7 -12.79 17.71 10.39
C GLU A 7 -13.97 17.20 11.23
N CYS A 8 -13.88 17.30 12.55
CA CYS A 8 -15.00 16.96 13.43
C CYS A 8 -16.18 17.90 13.14
N PRO A 9 -17.36 17.38 12.75
CA PRO A 9 -18.49 18.22 12.34
C PRO A 9 -19.11 19.03 13.47
N TYR A 10 -18.69 18.79 14.72
CA TYR A 10 -19.22 19.49 15.89
C TYR A 10 -18.32 20.59 16.44
N CYS A 11 -16.99 20.48 16.29
CA CYS A 11 -16.06 21.43 16.91
C CYS A 11 -14.94 21.91 15.98
N GLY A 12 -14.89 21.44 14.72
CA GLY A 12 -13.91 21.86 13.73
C GLY A 12 -12.50 21.30 13.94
N GLU A 13 -12.29 20.47 14.96
CA GLU A 13 -10.98 19.91 15.25
C GLU A 13 -10.65 18.82 14.23
N VAL A 14 -9.43 18.87 13.68
CA VAL A 14 -8.95 17.84 12.75
C VAL A 14 -8.62 16.58 13.55
N VAL A 15 -9.28 15.48 13.21
CA VAL A 15 -9.09 14.17 13.85
C VAL A 15 -8.69 13.14 12.81
N ALA A 16 -7.82 12.20 13.18
CA ALA A 16 -7.55 11.03 12.36
C ALA A 16 -8.66 9.99 12.56
N ILE A 17 -9.15 9.40 11.46
CA ILE A 17 -9.99 8.20 11.52
C ILE A 17 -9.17 7.06 12.12
N ASN A 18 -9.75 6.40 13.11
CA ASN A 18 -9.15 5.22 13.72
C ASN A 18 -9.38 4.00 12.81
N HIS A 19 -8.29 3.43 12.31
CA HIS A 19 -8.26 2.23 11.47
C HIS A 19 -7.74 0.99 12.21
N ASP A 20 -7.54 1.08 13.52
CA ASP A 20 -7.21 -0.07 14.36
C ASP A 20 -8.29 -1.16 14.15
N ASP A 21 -7.85 -2.41 14.11
CA ASP A 21 -8.70 -3.60 13.90
C ASP A 21 -9.47 -3.65 12.55
N GLY A 22 -9.06 -2.86 11.56
CA GLY A 22 -9.67 -2.85 10.23
C GLY A 22 -11.00 -2.08 10.15
N ALA A 23 -11.34 -1.31 11.19
CA ALA A 23 -12.50 -0.43 11.17
C ALA A 23 -12.33 0.72 10.16
N GLY A 24 -13.44 1.20 9.59
CA GLY A 24 -13.43 2.37 8.72
C GLY A 24 -12.98 2.12 7.27
N TYR A 25 -12.87 0.86 6.82
CA TYR A 25 -12.55 0.53 5.42
C TYR A 25 -13.74 0.05 4.59
N ASP A 26 -14.82 -0.43 5.20
CA ASP A 26 -15.99 -0.90 4.46
C ASP A 26 -16.74 0.29 3.82
N GLU A 27 -16.80 0.34 2.50
CA GLU A 27 -17.46 1.40 1.73
C GLU A 27 -19.00 1.32 1.78
N THR A 28 -19.55 0.20 2.28
CA THR A 28 -20.99 -0.08 2.34
C THR A 28 -21.61 0.23 3.72
N GLU A 29 -20.77 0.49 4.72
CA GLU A 29 -21.21 0.73 6.10
C GLU A 29 -21.07 2.19 6.53
N ILE A 30 -21.91 2.57 7.51
CA ILE A 30 -21.76 3.83 8.23
C ILE A 30 -20.90 3.57 9.47
N HIS A 31 -19.71 4.16 9.49
CA HIS A 31 -18.78 4.07 10.60
C HIS A 31 -19.08 5.13 11.66
N ARG A 32 -18.63 4.91 12.89
CA ARG A 32 -18.79 5.84 14.02
C ARG A 32 -17.46 6.05 14.71
N GLN A 33 -17.21 7.29 15.13
CA GLN A 33 -16.04 7.62 15.93
C GLN A 33 -16.36 8.74 16.92
N GLU A 34 -15.77 8.68 18.10
CA GLU A 34 -15.82 9.76 19.08
C GLU A 34 -14.69 10.76 18.86
N CYS A 35 -15.03 12.05 18.82
CA CYS A 35 -14.05 13.12 18.79
C CYS A 35 -13.43 13.30 20.19
N LYS A 36 -12.12 13.08 20.33
CA LYS A 36 -11.40 13.22 21.61
C LYS A 36 -11.41 14.65 22.19
N HIS A 37 -11.74 15.66 21.38
CA HIS A 37 -11.80 17.06 21.81
C HIS A 37 -13.16 17.44 22.43
N CYS A 38 -14.26 17.14 21.74
CA CYS A 38 -15.61 17.51 22.21
C CYS A 38 -16.46 16.35 22.73
N LEU A 39 -15.92 15.13 22.72
CA LEU A 39 -16.53 13.88 23.19
C LEU A 39 -17.86 13.51 22.48
N LYS A 40 -18.13 14.14 21.33
CA LYS A 40 -19.29 13.81 20.50
C LYS A 40 -18.93 12.71 19.51
N ILE A 41 -19.88 11.79 19.33
CA ILE A 41 -19.80 10.74 18.32
C ILE A 41 -20.27 11.32 16.99
N PHE A 42 -19.45 11.19 15.95
CA PHE A 42 -19.83 11.48 14.57
C PHE A 42 -19.80 10.20 13.73
N THR A 43 -20.42 10.26 12.56
CA THR A 43 -20.47 9.18 11.59
C THR A 43 -19.74 9.57 10.31
N PHE A 44 -19.19 8.59 9.61
CA PHE A 44 -18.58 8.80 8.30
C PHE A 44 -18.76 7.57 7.40
N THR A 45 -18.58 7.76 6.10
CA THR A 45 -18.54 6.70 5.09
C THR A 45 -17.18 6.73 4.42
N THR A 46 -16.71 5.58 3.95
CA THR A 46 -15.40 5.45 3.31
C THR A 46 -15.55 5.29 1.80
N ALA A 47 -14.61 5.85 1.04
CA ALA A 47 -14.47 5.63 -0.39
C ALA A 47 -13.01 5.27 -0.71
N ILE A 48 -12.81 4.20 -1.48
CA ILE A 48 -11.51 3.66 -1.85
C ILE A 48 -11.31 3.83 -3.36
N PHE A 49 -10.24 4.51 -3.74
CA PHE A 49 -9.91 4.76 -5.14
C PHE A 49 -8.69 3.93 -5.56
N PHE A 50 -8.83 3.11 -6.59
CA PHE A 50 -7.73 2.38 -7.21
C PHE A 50 -7.22 3.14 -8.43
N HIS A 51 -5.92 3.44 -8.43
CA HIS A 51 -5.23 4.00 -9.59
C HIS A 51 -4.29 2.94 -10.16
N TYR A 52 -4.48 2.60 -11.43
CA TYR A 52 -3.65 1.62 -12.13
C TYR A 52 -2.69 2.34 -13.08
N TYR A 53 -1.40 2.02 -12.95
CA TYR A 53 -0.34 2.55 -13.81
C TYR A 53 0.30 1.37 -14.55
N PRO A 54 -0.21 1.02 -15.76
CA PRO A 54 0.33 -0.11 -16.50
C PRO A 54 1.73 0.22 -17.04
N GLU A 55 2.63 -0.75 -16.97
CA GLU A 55 3.97 -0.66 -17.54
C GLU A 55 4.22 -1.82 -18.53
N ARG A 56 5.14 -1.60 -19.47
CA ARG A 56 5.48 -2.60 -20.48
C ARG A 56 6.41 -3.66 -19.88
N ALA A 57 6.09 -4.93 -20.09
CA ALA A 57 6.90 -6.06 -19.67
C ALA A 57 7.19 -7.01 -20.86
N ASP A 58 8.07 -6.58 -21.77
CA ASP A 58 8.39 -7.32 -23.00
C ASP A 58 8.94 -8.73 -22.71
N CYS A 59 9.59 -8.92 -21.56
CA CYS A 59 10.10 -10.22 -21.13
C CYS A 59 8.99 -11.27 -20.98
N LEU A 60 7.77 -10.86 -20.62
CA LEU A 60 6.61 -11.77 -20.58
C LEU A 60 6.09 -12.14 -21.97
N ASN A 61 6.62 -11.52 -23.03
CA ASN A 61 6.25 -11.74 -24.42
C ASN A 61 7.42 -12.28 -25.26
N GLY A 62 8.39 -12.95 -24.61
CA GLY A 62 9.49 -13.66 -25.25
C GLY A 62 10.77 -12.85 -25.46
N ALA A 63 10.82 -11.59 -25.04
CA ALA A 63 12.10 -10.90 -24.90
C ALA A 63 12.88 -11.41 -23.67
N ASP A 64 14.16 -11.08 -23.59
CA ASP A 64 14.97 -11.45 -22.43
C ASP A 64 14.59 -10.65 -21.18
N HIS A 65 14.74 -11.30 -20.02
CA HIS A 65 14.60 -10.63 -18.73
C HIS A 65 15.84 -9.79 -18.41
N HIS A 66 15.62 -8.53 -18.01
CA HIS A 66 16.67 -7.68 -17.44
C HIS A 66 16.68 -7.80 -15.91
N TYR A 67 17.49 -8.71 -15.37
CA TYR A 67 17.61 -8.94 -13.93
C TYR A 67 18.65 -8.04 -13.26
N GLU A 68 18.28 -7.46 -12.12
CA GLU A 68 19.20 -6.73 -11.23
C GLU A 68 19.14 -7.29 -9.80
N LYS A 69 20.23 -7.15 -9.04
CA LYS A 69 20.27 -7.57 -7.63
C LYS A 69 19.40 -6.63 -6.79
N THR A 70 18.47 -7.19 -6.02
CA THR A 70 17.62 -6.42 -5.10
C THR A 70 18.45 -5.82 -3.95
N LYS A 71 18.07 -4.61 -3.53
CA LYS A 71 18.68 -3.92 -2.39
C LYS A 71 17.85 -4.21 -1.13
N THR A 72 18.27 -5.19 -0.34
CA THR A 72 17.59 -5.60 0.90
C THR A 72 18.54 -5.55 2.09
N HIS A 73 17.98 -5.38 3.30
CA HIS A 73 18.69 -5.57 4.56
C HIS A 73 17.91 -6.56 5.43
N PRO A 74 18.51 -7.68 5.86
CA PRO A 74 19.91 -8.09 5.65
C PRO A 74 20.25 -8.45 4.17
N GLU A 75 21.51 -8.27 3.77
CA GLU A 75 21.96 -8.41 2.37
C GLU A 75 21.90 -9.88 1.88
N GLN A 76 22.05 -10.84 2.78
CA GLN A 76 22.03 -12.27 2.48
C GLN A 76 20.68 -12.75 1.93
N LEU A 77 19.62 -11.93 2.05
CA LEU A 77 18.29 -12.21 1.50
C LEU A 77 18.08 -11.59 0.11
N ALA A 78 19.09 -10.93 -0.47
CA ALA A 78 19.00 -10.35 -1.80
C ALA A 78 18.77 -11.44 -2.87
N ARG A 79 18.10 -11.04 -3.95
CA ARG A 79 17.71 -11.90 -5.08
C ARG A 79 18.02 -11.18 -6.40
N MET A 80 18.02 -11.91 -7.51
CA MET A 80 17.94 -11.29 -8.84
C MET A 80 16.47 -11.04 -9.16
N ARG A 81 16.09 -9.80 -9.50
CA ARG A 81 14.72 -9.42 -9.86
C ARG A 81 14.68 -8.77 -11.24
N CYS A 82 13.77 -9.22 -12.09
CA CYS A 82 13.55 -8.59 -13.40
C CYS A 82 12.91 -7.23 -13.21
N MET A 83 13.54 -6.18 -13.76
CA MET A 83 13.09 -4.80 -13.55
C MET A 83 11.78 -4.45 -14.26
N ALA A 84 11.34 -5.26 -15.23
CA ALA A 84 10.13 -5.02 -16.00
C ALA A 84 8.91 -5.82 -15.50
N CYS A 85 9.08 -7.08 -15.08
CA CYS A 85 7.97 -7.95 -14.66
C CYS A 85 8.02 -8.38 -13.19
N GLY A 86 9.11 -8.10 -12.48
CA GLY A 86 9.26 -8.47 -11.07
C GLY A 86 9.58 -9.95 -10.81
N ASP A 87 9.75 -10.78 -11.84
CA ASP A 87 10.19 -12.17 -11.68
C ASP A 87 11.49 -12.25 -10.85
N GLU A 88 11.58 -13.24 -9.95
CA GLU A 88 12.70 -13.37 -9.01
C GLU A 88 13.41 -14.71 -9.10
N LYS A 89 14.74 -14.66 -9.03
CA LYS A 89 15.60 -15.84 -8.98
C LYS A 89 16.65 -15.75 -7.87
N PRO A 90 17.11 -16.87 -7.33
CA PRO A 90 18.17 -16.88 -6.34
C PRO A 90 19.51 -16.35 -6.88
N LEU A 91 20.36 -15.79 -6.02
CA LEU A 91 21.66 -15.25 -6.43
C LEU A 91 22.66 -16.32 -6.91
N TRP A 92 22.51 -17.57 -6.45
CA TRP A 92 23.45 -18.65 -6.74
C TRP A 92 23.20 -19.34 -8.09
N GLU A 93 22.10 -19.03 -8.78
CA GLU A 93 21.75 -19.61 -10.08
C GLU A 93 22.61 -19.05 -11.25
N GLN A 94 23.55 -18.14 -10.97
CA GLN A 94 24.55 -17.64 -11.92
C GLN A 94 25.94 -18.27 -11.77
N GLN A 95 26.13 -19.27 -10.90
CA GLN A 95 27.40 -20.00 -10.85
C GLN A 95 27.41 -21.08 -11.92
N PRO A 96 28.35 -21.07 -12.89
CA PRO A 96 28.55 -22.23 -13.76
C PRO A 96 28.95 -23.43 -12.88
N ALA A 97 28.41 -24.60 -13.23
CA ALA A 97 28.69 -25.88 -12.58
C ALA A 97 30.19 -26.23 -12.62
#